data_AF-A0A8I1UFH6-F1
#
_entry.id   AF-A0A8I1UFH6-F1
#
_cell.length_a   1.000
_cell.length_b   1.000
_cell.length_c   1.000
_cell.angle_alpha   90.00
_cell.angle_beta   90.00
_cell.angle_gamma   90.00
#
_symmetry.space_group_name_H-M   'P 1'
#
loop_
_entity.id
_entity.type
_entity.pdbx_description
1 polymer ?
#
loop_
_entity_poly.entity_id
_entity_poly.type
_entity_poly.pdbx_seq_one_letter_code
_entity_poly.pdbx_strand_id
1 'polypeptide(L)'
;MSTLANEDDGWLDQVRGGDFASIPHAPTWLQSARLAHLLNGYATSIDVGLGNLHGWANKRADEAARIGSWRGTALELWLCLFYEHRRWRHFGCQPEGQDRELVARLWRQLRGELQIAGDNECAIILVQIAAGSAKMR
;
A
#
# COMPACT_ATOMS: atom_id res chain seq x y z
N MET A 1 -17.98 23.43 11.13
CA MET A 1 -16.53 23.31 11.34
C MET A 1 -16.02 22.13 10.51
N SER A 2 -15.48 22.38 9.32
CA SER A 2 -14.80 21.34 8.52
C SER A 2 -13.49 21.95 8.04
N THR A 3 -12.47 21.82 8.87
CA THR A 3 -11.16 22.43 8.66
C THR A 3 -10.38 21.58 7.66
N LEU A 4 -10.29 22.07 6.43
CA LEU A 4 -9.13 21.98 5.52
C LEU A 4 -8.41 20.62 5.45
N ALA A 5 -8.93 19.69 4.63
CA ALA A 5 -8.11 18.61 4.07
C ALA A 5 -7.21 19.15 2.95
N ASN A 6 -6.37 20.14 3.29
CA ASN A 6 -5.12 20.34 2.58
C ASN A 6 -4.09 19.48 3.32
N GLU A 7 -4.24 18.15 3.19
CA GLU A 7 -3.30 17.18 3.72
C GLU A 7 -2.00 17.36 2.92
N ASP A 8 -0.99 17.96 3.55
CA ASP A 8 0.35 18.12 3.01
C ASP A 8 0.88 16.74 2.58
N ASP A 9 0.98 16.54 1.26
CA ASP A 9 1.45 15.32 0.63
C ASP A 9 2.98 15.33 0.48
N GLY A 10 3.71 16.30 1.05
CA GLY A 10 5.18 16.39 0.94
C GLY A 10 5.91 15.14 1.44
N TRP A 11 5.30 14.37 2.36
CA TRP A 11 5.82 13.07 2.78
C TRP A 11 5.74 12.01 1.67
N LEU A 12 4.84 12.10 0.69
CA LEU A 12 4.82 11.18 -0.45
C LEU A 12 6.06 11.34 -1.32
N ASP A 13 6.59 12.56 -1.45
CA ASP A 13 7.86 12.80 -2.16
C ASP A 13 9.06 12.25 -1.39
N GLN A 14 9.02 12.29 -0.06
CA GLN A 14 10.01 11.63 0.80
C GLN A 14 9.98 10.11 0.62
N VAL A 15 8.78 9.51 0.59
CA VAL A 15 8.60 8.08 0.27
C VAL A 15 9.13 7.72 -1.12
N ARG A 16 8.91 8.57 -2.13
CA ARG A 16 9.50 8.38 -3.47
C ARG A 16 11.03 8.40 -3.45
N GLY A 17 11.62 9.15 -2.52
CA GLY A 17 13.06 9.15 -2.25
C GLY A 17 13.57 8.01 -1.37
N GLY A 18 12.68 7.13 -0.87
CA GLY A 18 13.02 6.00 -0.01
C GLY A 18 12.99 6.27 1.49
N ASP A 19 12.58 7.47 1.91
CA ASP A 19 12.33 7.75 3.32
C ASP A 19 10.95 7.20 3.73
N PHE A 20 10.91 5.91 4.04
CA PHE A 20 9.70 5.24 4.54
C PHE A 20 9.36 5.59 5.99
N ALA A 21 10.24 6.30 6.72
CA ALA A 21 9.93 6.79 8.07
C ALA A 21 8.92 7.95 8.03
N SER A 22 8.90 8.70 6.93
CA SER A 22 7.94 9.79 6.66
C SER A 22 6.48 9.36 6.56
N ILE A 23 6.18 8.07 6.33
CA ILE A 23 4.82 7.55 6.25
C ILE A 23 4.10 7.83 7.58
N PRO A 24 2.90 8.46 7.57
CA PRO A 24 2.12 8.70 8.79
C PRO A 24 1.86 7.40 9.57
N HIS A 25 1.88 7.47 10.91
CA HIS A 25 1.59 6.30 11.75
C HIS A 25 0.17 5.76 11.59
N ALA A 26 -0.79 6.64 11.27
CA ALA A 26 -2.19 6.31 11.05
C ALA A 26 -2.70 7.15 9.86
N PRO A 27 -2.35 6.77 8.62
CA PRO A 27 -2.79 7.53 7.46
C PRO A 27 -4.30 7.51 7.35
N THR A 28 -4.90 8.62 6.93
CA THR A 28 -6.33 8.67 6.59
C THR A 28 -6.62 7.76 5.39
N TRP A 29 -7.89 7.47 5.12
CA TRP A 29 -8.26 6.69 3.93
C TRP A 29 -7.76 7.33 2.62
N LEU A 30 -7.78 8.67 2.56
CA LEU A 30 -7.30 9.41 1.39
C LEU A 30 -5.77 9.34 1.27
N GLN A 31 -5.03 9.57 2.35
CA GLN A 31 -3.57 9.45 2.38
C GLN A 31 -3.10 8.04 2.02
N SER A 32 -3.71 7.01 2.61
CA SER A 32 -3.40 5.62 2.30
C SER A 32 -3.75 5.24 0.86
N ALA A 33 -4.84 5.76 0.30
CA ALA A 33 -5.14 5.57 -1.11
C ALA A 33 -4.07 6.18 -2.02
N ARG A 34 -3.59 7.40 -1.72
CA ARG A 34 -2.50 8.04 -2.47
C ARG A 34 -1.19 7.25 -2.38
N LEU A 35 -0.85 6.78 -1.17
CA LEU A 35 0.32 5.94 -0.92
C LEU A 35 0.25 4.61 -1.68
N ALA A 36 -0.91 3.94 -1.63
CA ALA A 36 -1.14 2.68 -2.33
C ALA A 36 -0.85 2.81 -3.83
N HIS A 37 -1.27 3.93 -4.42
CA HIS A 37 -1.11 4.24 -5.84
C HIS A 37 0.25 4.79 -6.25
N LEU A 38 1.23 4.91 -5.34
CA LEU A 38 2.63 5.12 -5.75
C LEU A 38 3.14 3.95 -6.60
N LEU A 39 2.60 2.76 -6.37
CA LEU A 39 2.82 1.58 -7.22
C LEU A 39 1.72 1.46 -8.26
N ASN A 40 2.10 1.08 -9.48
CA ASN A 40 1.16 0.49 -10.42
C ASN A 40 1.02 -1.00 -10.11
N GLY A 41 0.15 -1.35 -9.16
CA GLY A 41 0.07 -2.71 -8.62
C GLY A 41 -0.09 -3.81 -9.68
N TYR A 42 -0.80 -3.55 -10.78
CA TYR A 42 -0.93 -4.52 -11.87
C TYR A 42 0.39 -4.76 -12.61
N ALA A 43 1.07 -3.69 -13.00
CA ALA A 43 2.37 -3.81 -13.66
C ALA A 43 3.40 -4.46 -12.71
N THR A 44 3.47 -3.97 -11.48
CA THR A 44 4.39 -4.47 -10.47
C THR A 44 4.18 -5.96 -10.17
N SER A 45 2.94 -6.43 -10.10
CA SER A 45 2.65 -7.85 -9.88
C SER A 45 3.15 -8.77 -11.00
N ILE A 46 3.20 -8.27 -12.23
CA ILE A 46 3.76 -9.00 -13.38
C ILE A 46 5.28 -8.98 -13.30
N ASP A 47 5.87 -7.79 -13.08
CA ASP A 47 7.31 -7.58 -13.05
C ASP A 47 8.01 -8.42 -11.97
N VAL A 48 7.36 -8.63 -10.82
CA VAL A 48 7.91 -9.44 -9.71
C VAL A 48 7.45 -10.90 -9.72
N GLY A 49 6.79 -11.35 -10.79
CA GLY A 49 6.44 -12.76 -10.99
C GLY A 49 5.26 -13.29 -10.16
N LEU A 50 4.44 -12.41 -9.56
CA LEU A 50 3.22 -12.82 -8.85
C LEU A 50 2.05 -13.15 -9.79
N GLY A 51 2.11 -12.65 -11.03
CA GLY A 51 1.12 -12.92 -12.06
C GLY A 51 -0.19 -12.16 -11.82
N ASN A 52 -1.32 -12.86 -11.78
CA ASN A 52 -2.63 -12.22 -11.64
C ASN A 52 -2.83 -11.65 -10.22
N LEU A 53 -2.72 -10.33 -10.10
CA LEU A 53 -2.87 -9.62 -8.82
C LEU A 53 -4.21 -9.90 -8.12
N HIS A 54 -5.32 -9.95 -8.85
CA HIS A 54 -6.65 -10.13 -8.25
C HIS A 54 -6.76 -11.46 -7.50
N GLY A 55 -6.42 -12.55 -8.18
CA GLY A 55 -6.49 -13.89 -7.59
C GLY A 55 -5.47 -14.08 -6.46
N TRP A 56 -4.28 -13.50 -6.60
CA TRP A 56 -3.25 -13.54 -5.58
C TRP A 56 -3.62 -12.72 -4.34
N ALA A 57 -4.02 -11.45 -4.52
CA ALA A 57 -4.30 -10.53 -3.41
C ALA A 57 -5.51 -10.97 -2.59
N ASN A 58 -6.57 -11.49 -3.23
CA ASN A 58 -7.72 -12.03 -2.49
C ASN A 58 -7.31 -13.16 -1.53
N LYS A 59 -6.54 -14.15 -2.02
CA LYS A 59 -6.07 -15.26 -1.18
C LYS A 59 -5.23 -14.79 0.00
N ARG A 60 -4.38 -13.78 -0.21
CA ARG A 60 -3.52 -13.23 0.84
C ARG A 60 -4.28 -12.35 1.84
N ALA A 61 -5.26 -11.57 1.36
CA ALA A 61 -6.16 -10.82 2.23
C ALA A 61 -6.98 -11.75 3.13
N ASP A 62 -7.53 -12.85 2.58
CA ASP A 62 -8.27 -13.86 3.35
C ASP A 62 -7.38 -14.51 4.42
N GLU A 63 -6.13 -14.84 4.06
CA GLU A 63 -5.16 -15.37 5.02
C GLU A 63 -4.87 -14.36 6.13
N ALA A 64 -4.59 -13.10 5.77
CA ALA A 64 -4.29 -12.03 6.73
C ALA A 64 -5.47 -11.71 7.64
N ALA A 65 -6.70 -11.75 7.13
CA ALA A 65 -7.92 -11.61 7.91
C ALA A 65 -8.04 -12.76 8.94
N ARG A 66 -7.76 -14.00 8.51
CA ARG A 66 -7.84 -15.19 9.36
C ARG A 66 -6.78 -15.21 10.46
N ILE A 67 -5.54 -14.81 10.18
CA ILE A 67 -4.42 -14.86 11.13
C ILE A 67 -4.15 -13.53 11.85
N GLY A 68 -4.81 -12.46 11.43
CA GLY A 68 -4.66 -11.11 11.98
C GLY A 68 -3.37 -10.39 11.62
N SER A 69 -2.55 -10.91 10.71
CA SER A 69 -1.24 -10.36 10.32
C SER A 69 -0.87 -10.71 8.88
N TRP A 70 0.03 -9.94 8.28
CA TRP A 70 0.64 -10.28 7.00
C TRP A 70 1.84 -11.21 7.19
N ARG A 71 2.02 -12.12 6.24
CA ARG A 71 3.24 -12.91 6.05
C ARG A 71 3.70 -12.69 4.62
N GLY A 72 4.99 -12.48 4.38
CA GLY A 72 5.51 -12.14 3.05
C GLY A 72 6.35 -10.88 3.09
N THR A 73 6.74 -10.39 1.92
CA THR A 73 7.59 -9.20 1.80
C THR A 73 6.79 -7.91 1.99
N ALA A 74 7.47 -6.79 2.23
CA ALA A 74 6.86 -5.47 2.33
C ALA A 74 6.20 -5.08 0.98
N LEU A 75 6.85 -5.40 -0.14
CA LEU A 75 6.29 -5.15 -1.47
C LEU A 75 5.00 -5.93 -1.70
N GLU A 76 4.97 -7.21 -1.33
CA GLU A 76 3.77 -8.05 -1.45
C GLU A 76 2.62 -7.47 -0.60
N LEU A 77 2.90 -7.03 0.63
CA LEU A 77 1.90 -6.36 1.48
C LEU A 77 1.37 -5.08 0.83
N TRP A 78 2.24 -4.25 0.26
CA TRP A 78 1.84 -3.03 -0.43
C TRP A 78 0.93 -3.33 -1.63
N LEU A 79 1.24 -4.37 -2.42
CA LEU A 79 0.38 -4.83 -3.51
C LEU A 79 -1.00 -5.30 -3.03
N CYS A 80 -1.06 -5.99 -1.89
CA CYS A 80 -2.33 -6.35 -1.26
C CYS A 80 -3.14 -5.10 -0.88
N LEU A 81 -2.51 -4.10 -0.26
CA LEU A 81 -3.16 -2.86 0.15
C LEU A 81 -3.61 -2.01 -1.05
N PHE A 82 -2.83 -1.97 -2.13
CA PHE A 82 -3.26 -1.39 -3.41
C PHE A 82 -4.55 -2.06 -3.91
N TYR A 83 -4.61 -3.39 -3.85
CA TYR A 83 -5.78 -4.12 -4.29
C TYR A 83 -7.01 -3.84 -3.41
N GLU A 84 -6.84 -3.74 -2.08
CA GLU A 84 -7.90 -3.35 -1.16
C GLU A 84 -8.48 -1.96 -1.50
N HIS A 85 -7.63 -0.94 -1.70
CA HIS A 85 -8.12 0.39 -2.09
C HIS A 85 -8.89 0.36 -3.40
N ARG A 86 -8.48 -0.46 -4.36
CA ARG A 86 -9.23 -0.67 -5.60
C ARG A 86 -10.57 -1.37 -5.34
N ARG A 87 -10.61 -2.40 -4.49
CA ARG A 87 -11.83 -3.14 -4.14
C ARG A 87 -12.88 -2.22 -3.52
N TRP A 88 -12.49 -1.44 -2.51
CA TRP A 88 -13.40 -0.50 -1.83
C TRP A 88 -13.86 0.63 -2.75
N ARG A 89 -12.96 1.18 -3.59
CA ARG A 89 -13.36 2.11 -4.64
C ARG A 89 -14.38 1.49 -5.61
N HIS A 90 -14.21 0.22 -5.97
CA HIS A 90 -15.16 -0.48 -6.84
C HIS A 90 -16.54 -0.66 -6.18
N PHE A 91 -16.58 -0.91 -4.87
CA PHE A 91 -17.83 -0.96 -4.10
C PHE A 91 -18.47 0.42 -3.87
N GLY A 92 -17.73 1.50 -4.10
CA GLY A 92 -18.22 2.87 -3.89
C GLY A 92 -18.31 3.28 -2.42
N CYS A 93 -17.69 2.52 -1.52
CA CYS A 93 -17.67 2.78 -0.07
C CYS A 93 -16.27 2.64 0.51
N GLN A 94 -16.10 3.05 1.78
CA GLN A 94 -14.89 2.80 2.55
C GLN A 94 -15.09 1.53 3.40
N PRO A 95 -14.01 0.83 3.80
CA PRO A 95 -14.12 -0.24 4.77
C PRO A 95 -14.68 0.29 6.09
N GLU A 96 -15.53 -0.52 6.72
CA GLU A 96 -16.13 -0.24 8.03
C GLU A 96 -15.87 -1.40 9.00
N GLY A 97 -16.14 -1.19 10.29
CA GLY A 97 -16.00 -2.22 11.33
C GLY A 97 -14.65 -2.96 11.28
N GLN A 98 -14.72 -4.29 11.22
CA GLN A 98 -13.55 -5.17 11.23
C GLN A 98 -12.64 -5.00 10.00
N ASP A 99 -13.20 -4.67 8.83
CA ASP A 99 -12.43 -4.43 7.61
C ASP A 99 -11.58 -3.17 7.75
N ARG A 100 -12.15 -2.11 8.34
CA ARG A 100 -11.42 -0.86 8.60
C ARG A 100 -10.24 -1.12 9.54
N GLU A 101 -10.48 -1.88 10.59
CA GLU A 101 -9.44 -2.24 11.56
C GLU A 101 -8.35 -3.11 10.94
N LEU A 102 -8.71 -4.05 10.08
CA LEU A 102 -7.77 -4.90 9.35
C LEU A 102 -6.89 -4.06 8.44
N VAL A 103 -7.47 -3.22 7.58
CA VAL A 103 -6.69 -2.35 6.67
C VAL A 103 -5.78 -1.41 7.46
N ALA A 104 -6.25 -0.81 8.56
CA ALA A 104 -5.43 0.04 9.42
C ALA A 104 -4.28 -0.72 10.10
N ARG A 105 -4.47 -1.99 10.48
CA ARG A 105 -3.39 -2.85 10.99
C ARG A 105 -2.35 -3.15 9.92
N LEU A 106 -2.80 -3.53 8.72
CA LEU A 106 -1.92 -3.87 7.60
C LEU A 106 -1.08 -2.68 7.15
N TRP A 107 -1.61 -1.45 7.14
CA TRP A 107 -0.82 -0.25 6.88
C TRP A 107 0.26 0.01 7.94
N ARG A 108 -0.07 -0.19 9.23
CA ARG A 108 0.92 -0.08 10.30
C ARG A 108 2.01 -1.13 10.17
N GLN A 109 1.64 -2.36 9.80
CA GLN A 109 2.61 -3.42 9.53
C GLN A 109 3.51 -3.03 8.36
N LEU A 110 2.94 -2.61 7.22
CA LEU A 110 3.72 -2.20 6.04
C LEU A 110 4.74 -1.12 6.38
N ARG A 111 4.35 -0.09 7.13
CA ARG A 111 5.28 0.95 7.59
C ARG A 111 6.47 0.36 8.36
N GLY A 112 6.21 -0.58 9.26
CA GLY A 112 7.25 -1.27 10.01
C GLY A 112 8.17 -2.09 9.11
N GLU A 113 7.60 -2.91 8.22
CA GLU A 113 8.35 -3.75 7.28
C GLU A 113 9.22 -2.91 6.33
N LEU A 114 8.72 -1.80 5.82
CA LEU A 114 9.48 -0.90 4.93
C LEU A 114 10.70 -0.26 5.61
N GLN A 115 10.67 -0.07 6.94
CA GLN A 115 11.77 0.53 7.69
C GLN A 115 12.89 -0.45 7.99
N ILE A 116 12.60 -1.75 7.94
CA ILE A 116 13.56 -2.82 8.19
C ILE A 116 13.85 -3.66 6.95
N ALA A 117 13.20 -3.34 5.82
CA ALA A 117 13.42 -4.01 4.55
C ALA A 117 14.89 -3.90 4.14
N GLY A 118 15.46 -5.02 3.71
CA GLY A 118 16.85 -5.05 3.26
C GLY A 118 17.05 -4.23 1.98
N ASP A 119 18.29 -3.81 1.73
CA ASP A 119 18.66 -2.93 0.61
C ASP A 119 18.13 -3.42 -0.75
N ASN A 120 18.15 -4.74 -0.98
CA ASN A 120 17.65 -5.33 -2.22
C ASN A 120 16.13 -5.15 -2.40
N GLU A 121 15.35 -5.34 -1.33
CA GLU A 121 13.90 -5.15 -1.40
C GLU A 121 13.57 -3.66 -1.55
N CYS A 122 14.24 -2.79 -0.80
CA CYS A 122 14.12 -1.34 -0.94
C CYS A 122 14.40 -0.88 -2.37
N ALA A 123 15.48 -1.38 -2.99
CA ALA A 123 15.81 -1.07 -4.37
C ALA A 123 14.70 -1.48 -5.35
N ILE A 124 14.13 -2.69 -5.19
CA ILE A 124 13.01 -3.16 -6.01
C ILE A 124 11.79 -2.25 -5.83
N ILE A 125 11.43 -1.91 -4.59
CA ILE A 125 10.29 -1.03 -4.29
C ILE A 125 10.47 0.33 -4.96
N LEU A 126 11.66 0.93 -4.85
CA LEU A 126 11.94 2.24 -5.44
C LEU A 126 11.88 2.23 -6.97
N VAL A 127 12.38 1.17 -7.62
CA VAL A 127 12.23 0.98 -9.07
C VAL A 127 10.75 0.94 -9.45
N GLN A 128 9.92 0.25 -8.68
CA GLN A 128 8.49 0.12 -8.94
C GLN A 128 7.72 1.42 -8.70
N ILE A 129 8.08 2.20 -7.66
CA ILE A 129 7.53 3.54 -7.42
C ILE A 129 7.87 4.51 -8.57
N ALA A 130 9.13 4.49 -9.03
CA ALA A 130 9.57 5.31 -10.14
C ALA A 130 8.82 4.94 -11.45
N ALA A 131 8.67 3.65 -11.72
CA ALA A 131 7.91 3.16 -12.87
C ALA A 131 6.41 3.50 -12.81
N GLY A 132 5.81 3.48 -11.62
CA GLY A 132 4.43 3.90 -11.38
C GLY A 132 4.21 5.39 -11.69
N SER A 133 5.13 6.24 -11.25
CA SER A 133 5.07 7.69 -11.45
C SER A 133 5.18 8.09 -12.93
N ALA A 134 5.99 7.37 -13.72
CA ALA A 134 6.16 7.64 -15.14
C ALA A 134 4.91 7.34 -15.99
N LYS A 135 4.05 6.40 -15.55
CA LYS A 135 2.85 5.97 -16.29
C LYS A 135 1.59 6.78 -15.95
N MET A 136 1.67 7.69 -14.96
CA MET A 136 0.56 8.56 -14.53
C MET A 136 0.63 9.98 -15.13
N ARG A 137 1.67 10.29 -15.92
CA ARG A 137 1.82 11.56 -16.64
C ARG A 137 1.25 11.48 -18.05
#